data_AF-A0A413UC93-F1
#
_entry.id   AF-A0A413UC93-F1
#
_cell.length_a   1.000
_cell.length_b   1.000
_cell.length_c   1.000
_cell.angle_alpha   90.00
_cell.angle_beta   90.00
_cell.angle_gamma   90.00
#
_symmetry.space_group_name_H-M   'P 1'
#
loop_
_entity.id
_entity.type
_entity.pdbx_description
1 polymer ?
#
loop_
_entity_poly.entity_id
_entity_poly.type
_entity_poly.pdbx_seq_one_letter_code
_entity_poly.pdbx_strand_id
1 'polypeptide(L)'
;MCKKGRSVWTEIKDFVEFDLRGKFRGGEYIIRITTADGLKFDNRDFFINKAQYSPCLKFVNLELDLSNQDDFLVDSIQVSSSFVSASSDSHEDYQHKMIHRISKNDEVIAALQQAFRVINKMLPNEARVLIGHGILGFSYKSMTADGQLTERYMQRLYVQSLKNFAMGLGLLVE
;
A
#
# COMPACT_ATOMS: atom_id res chain seq x y z
N MET A 1 2.33 -26.16 7.47
CA MET A 1 3.12 -26.50 6.27
C MET A 1 4.18 -25.42 6.04
N CYS A 2 5.44 -25.69 6.38
CA CYS A 2 6.54 -24.73 6.24
C CYS A 2 6.84 -24.48 4.77
N LYS A 3 6.66 -23.23 4.30
CA LYS A 3 7.10 -22.79 2.97
C LYS A 3 8.63 -22.79 2.94
N LYS A 4 9.20 -23.83 2.34
CA LYS A 4 10.63 -23.93 2.00
C LYS A 4 11.01 -22.81 1.02
N GLY A 5 11.91 -21.92 1.44
CA GLY A 5 12.98 -21.41 0.57
C GLY A 5 12.85 -20.02 -0.08
N ARG A 6 11.83 -19.21 0.22
CA ARG A 6 11.95 -17.76 -0.08
C ARG A 6 12.77 -17.11 1.03
N SER A 7 13.83 -16.39 0.66
CA SER A 7 14.49 -15.52 1.61
C SER A 7 13.48 -14.46 2.07
N VAL A 8 13.50 -14.11 3.36
CA VAL A 8 12.66 -13.05 3.96
C VAL A 8 12.69 -11.77 3.09
N TRP A 9 13.83 -11.52 2.46
CA TRP A 9 14.02 -10.50 1.44
C TRP A 9 12.98 -10.51 0.30
N THR A 10 12.78 -11.65 -0.36
CA THR A 10 11.83 -11.77 -1.47
C THR A 10 10.40 -11.57 -0.99
N GLU A 11 10.08 -12.00 0.24
CA GLU A 11 8.75 -11.84 0.82
C GLU A 11 8.43 -10.38 1.14
N ILE A 12 9.39 -9.64 1.71
CA ILE A 12 9.23 -8.21 2.01
C ILE A 12 9.13 -7.39 0.74
N LYS A 13 9.96 -7.70 -0.26
CA LYS A 13 9.87 -7.05 -1.56
C LYS A 13 8.52 -7.31 -2.21
N ASP A 14 8.05 -8.56 -2.21
CA ASP A 14 6.75 -8.91 -2.79
C ASP A 14 5.60 -8.22 -2.06
N PHE A 15 5.67 -8.13 -0.72
CA PHE A 15 4.69 -7.40 0.07
C PHE A 15 4.62 -5.91 -0.32
N VAL A 16 5.75 -5.23 -0.48
CA VAL A 16 5.74 -3.83 -0.88
C VAL A 16 5.31 -3.64 -2.35
N GLU A 17 5.86 -4.43 -3.28
CA GLU A 17 5.68 -4.20 -4.72
C GLU A 17 4.43 -4.82 -5.32
N PHE A 18 3.86 -5.85 -4.69
CA PHE A 18 2.63 -6.48 -5.16
C PHE A 18 1.46 -6.17 -4.23
N ASP A 19 1.61 -6.32 -2.91
CA ASP A 19 0.50 -6.12 -2.00
C ASP A 19 0.23 -4.62 -1.76
N LEU A 20 1.14 -3.88 -1.14
CA LEU A 20 0.93 -2.44 -0.86
C LEU A 20 0.69 -1.62 -2.14
N ARG A 21 1.48 -1.86 -3.19
CA ARG A 21 1.26 -1.27 -4.51
C ARG A 21 -0.09 -1.68 -5.10
N GLY A 22 -0.49 -2.94 -4.93
CA GLY A 22 -1.78 -3.46 -5.36
C GLY A 22 -2.93 -2.73 -4.67
N LYS A 23 -2.84 -2.56 -3.34
CA LYS A 23 -3.81 -1.80 -2.54
C LYS A 23 -3.90 -0.34 -2.98
N PHE A 24 -2.75 0.29 -3.24
CA PHE A 24 -2.72 1.66 -3.78
C PHE A 24 -3.40 1.75 -5.15
N ARG A 25 -3.13 0.81 -6.06
CA ARG A 25 -3.70 0.78 -7.42
C ARG A 25 -5.16 0.36 -7.48
N GLY A 26 -5.60 -0.51 -6.57
CA GLY A 26 -6.91 -1.12 -6.61
C GLY A 26 -8.06 -0.16 -6.32
N GLY A 27 -7.78 0.98 -5.67
CA GLY A 27 -8.82 1.98 -5.33
C GLY A 27 -9.81 1.53 -4.25
N GLU A 28 -9.67 0.29 -3.75
CA GLU A 28 -10.43 -0.26 -2.62
C GLU A 28 -10.17 0.51 -1.32
N TYR A 29 -8.96 1.05 -1.17
CA TYR A 29 -8.56 1.87 -0.04
C TYR A 29 -8.12 3.23 -0.55
N ILE A 30 -8.55 4.29 0.14
CA ILE A 30 -8.10 5.65 -0.15
C ILE A 30 -6.82 5.90 0.63
N ILE A 31 -5.71 5.94 -0.10
CA ILE A 31 -4.38 6.09 0.48
C ILE A 31 -3.86 7.46 0.08
N ARG A 32 -3.69 8.33 1.07
CA ARG A 32 -3.15 9.69 0.93
C ARG A 32 -1.65 9.66 1.06
N ILE A 33 -0.98 10.41 0.18
CA ILE A 33 0.46 10.63 0.19
C ILE A 33 0.71 12.10 0.50
N THR A 34 1.64 12.36 1.39
CA THR A 34 2.17 13.72 1.62
C THR A 34 3.64 13.77 1.22
N THR A 35 4.01 14.84 0.51
CA THR A 35 5.40 15.15 0.15
C THR A 35 6.00 16.18 1.12
N ALA A 36 7.33 16.30 1.11
CA ALA A 36 8.06 17.18 2.02
C ALA A 36 7.75 18.69 1.83
N ASP A 37 7.27 19.08 0.66
CA ASP A 37 6.81 20.44 0.32
C ASP A 37 5.32 20.67 0.67
N GLY A 38 4.65 19.68 1.27
CA GLY A 38 3.29 19.80 1.76
C GLY A 38 2.19 19.48 0.75
N LEU A 39 2.54 19.10 -0.49
CA LEU A 39 1.56 18.59 -1.45
C LEU A 39 0.94 17.29 -0.90
N LYS A 40 -0.39 17.21 -0.96
CA LYS A 40 -1.17 16.05 -0.58
C LYS A 40 -1.99 15.60 -1.77
N PHE A 41 -2.02 14.29 -2.00
CA PHE A 41 -2.83 13.66 -3.04
C PHE A 41 -3.17 12.25 -2.61
N ASP A 42 -4.29 11.71 -3.06
CA ASP A 42 -4.62 10.30 -2.87
C ASP A 42 -4.34 9.46 -4.12
N ASN A 43 -4.58 8.16 -4.03
CA ASN A 43 -4.44 7.26 -5.15
C ASN A 43 -5.37 7.60 -6.33
N ARG A 44 -6.57 8.12 -6.10
CA ARG A 44 -7.49 8.53 -7.18
C ARG A 44 -6.91 9.72 -7.94
N ASP A 45 -6.47 10.75 -7.21
CA ASP A 45 -5.79 11.90 -7.78
C ASP A 45 -4.57 11.48 -8.60
N PHE A 46 -3.77 10.56 -8.05
CA PHE A 46 -2.58 10.04 -8.70
C PHE A 46 -2.87 9.36 -10.04
N PHE A 47 -3.96 8.60 -10.17
CA PHE A 47 -4.30 7.93 -11.43
C PHE A 47 -4.95 8.87 -12.45
N ILE A 48 -5.77 9.82 -12.01
CA ILE A 48 -6.41 10.80 -12.89
C ILE A 48 -5.37 11.78 -13.44
N ASN A 49 -4.49 12.30 -12.56
CA ASN A 49 -3.56 13.39 -12.86
C ASN A 49 -2.09 12.94 -12.78
N LYS A 50 -1.80 11.69 -13.14
CA LYS A 50 -0.45 11.10 -13.00
C LYS A 50 0.67 11.97 -13.57
N ALA A 51 0.43 12.65 -14.68
CA ALA A 51 1.40 13.52 -15.35
C ALA A 51 1.82 14.74 -14.51
N GLN A 52 1.01 15.15 -13.53
CA GLN A 52 1.28 16.31 -12.68
C GLN A 52 2.20 15.97 -11.50
N TYR A 53 2.30 14.69 -11.13
CA TYR A 53 3.11 14.25 -9.99
C TYR A 53 4.53 13.88 -10.46
N SER A 54 5.48 14.76 -10.16
CA SER A 54 6.88 14.51 -10.50
C SER A 54 7.45 13.33 -9.69
N PRO A 55 8.10 12.34 -10.34
CA PRO A 55 8.82 11.27 -9.65
C PRO A 55 9.98 11.77 -8.77
N CYS A 56 10.44 13.01 -8.97
CA CYS A 56 11.49 13.64 -8.17
C CYS A 56 10.98 14.21 -6.84
N LEU A 57 9.67 14.20 -6.59
CA LEU A 57 9.11 14.64 -5.30
C LEU A 57 9.67 13.80 -4.14
N LYS A 58 9.77 14.43 -2.98
CA LYS A 58 10.18 13.79 -1.73
C LYS A 58 8.94 13.32 -0.99
N PHE A 59 8.50 12.09 -1.26
CA PHE A 59 7.39 11.46 -0.53
C PHE A 59 7.83 11.13 0.90
N VAL A 60 7.04 11.53 1.91
CA VAL A 60 7.43 11.40 3.33
C VAL A 60 6.39 10.73 4.21
N ASN A 61 5.12 10.68 3.80
CA ASN A 61 4.05 10.13 4.62
C ASN A 61 3.00 9.42 3.74
N LEU A 62 2.48 8.30 4.27
CA LEU A 62 1.30 7.58 3.83
C LEU A 62 0.24 7.55 4.94
N GLU A 63 -1.01 7.82 4.57
CA GLU A 63 -2.15 7.74 5.48
C GLU A 63 -3.31 7.02 4.80
N LEU A 64 -3.99 6.18 5.56
CA LEU A 64 -5.22 5.54 5.13
C LEU A 64 -6.39 6.45 5.52
N ASP A 65 -7.19 6.86 4.54
CA ASP A 65 -8.39 7.65 4.78
C ASP A 65 -9.57 6.72 5.11
N LEU A 66 -10.02 6.81 6.37
CA LEU A 66 -11.10 6.00 6.92
C LEU A 66 -12.45 6.74 6.94
N SER A 67 -12.51 7.97 6.42
CA SER A 67 -13.72 8.81 6.53
C SER A 67 -14.94 8.26 5.80
N ASN A 68 -14.73 7.41 4.78
CA ASN A 68 -15.80 6.81 3.96
C ASN A 68 -15.91 5.27 4.14
N GLN A 69 -15.55 4.74 5.32
CA GLN A 69 -15.60 3.28 5.54
C GLN A 69 -17.01 2.69 5.45
N ASP A 70 -18.03 3.43 5.90
CA ASP A 70 -19.41 2.94 5.90
C ASP A 70 -19.96 2.75 4.48
N ASP A 71 -19.69 3.69 3.56
CA ASP A 71 -20.13 3.59 2.16
C ASP A 71 -19.44 2.46 1.39
N PHE A 72 -18.16 2.19 1.68
CA PHE A 72 -17.42 1.10 1.01
C PHE A 72 -17.92 -0.29 1.44
N LEU A 73 -18.26 -0.45 2.72
CA LEU A 73 -18.93 -1.65 3.22
C LEU A 73 -20.31 -1.81 2.57
N VAL A 74 -21.09 -0.73 2.47
CA VAL A 74 -22.42 -0.75 1.85
C VAL A 74 -22.37 -1.07 0.33
N ASP A 75 -21.43 -0.49 -0.43
CA ASP A 75 -21.29 -0.74 -1.86
C ASP A 75 -20.83 -2.18 -2.17
N SER A 76 -19.90 -2.71 -1.38
CA SER A 76 -19.47 -4.12 -1.51
C SER A 76 -20.58 -5.12 -1.14
N ILE A 77 -21.50 -4.73 -0.27
CA ILE A 77 -22.73 -5.45 0.06
C ILE A 77 -23.73 -5.37 -1.12
N GLN A 78 -23.96 -4.17 -1.68
CA GLN A 78 -24.90 -3.97 -2.79
C GLN A 78 -24.49 -4.72 -4.06
N VAL A 79 -23.23 -4.64 -4.50
CA VAL A 79 -22.73 -5.37 -5.69
C VAL A 79 -22.91 -6.89 -5.55
N SER A 80 -22.85 -7.41 -4.31
CA SER A 80 -23.07 -8.83 -4.04
C SER A 80 -24.55 -9.22 -4.05
N SER A 81 -25.47 -8.30 -3.71
CA SER A 81 -26.91 -8.55 -3.75
C SER A 81 -27.46 -8.59 -5.19
N SER A 82 -26.86 -7.85 -6.11
CA SER A 82 -27.25 -7.81 -7.53
C SER A 82 -27.01 -9.12 -8.29
N PHE A 83 -26.21 -10.03 -7.75
CA PHE A 83 -25.90 -11.34 -8.35
C PHE A 83 -26.70 -12.51 -7.74
N VAL A 84 -27.51 -12.27 -6.70
CA VAL A 84 -28.23 -13.34 -5.99
C VAL A 84 -29.73 -13.12 -6.10
N SER A 85 -30.27 -13.38 -7.28
CA SER A 85 -31.63 -13.89 -7.40
C SER A 85 -31.58 -15.40 -7.58
N ALA A 86 -32.12 -16.11 -6.57
CA ALA A 86 -32.45 -17.54 -6.52
C ALA A 86 -31.50 -18.46 -5.72
N SER A 87 -31.77 -18.60 -4.42
CA SER A 87 -31.74 -19.88 -3.70
C SER A 87 -32.30 -19.69 -2.28
N SER A 88 -33.41 -20.38 -2.00
CA SER A 88 -34.26 -20.25 -0.81
C SER A 88 -33.70 -20.81 0.50
N ASP A 89 -32.40 -21.18 0.57
CA ASP A 89 -31.78 -21.80 1.77
C ASP A 89 -30.58 -20.99 2.35
N SER A 90 -30.36 -19.75 1.93
CA SER A 90 -29.03 -19.13 1.99
C SER A 90 -28.83 -17.98 3.01
N HIS A 91 -29.81 -17.69 3.87
CA HIS A 91 -29.78 -16.44 4.66
C HIS A 91 -28.71 -16.41 5.78
N GLU A 92 -28.47 -17.52 6.48
CA GLU A 92 -27.38 -17.64 7.47
C GLU A 92 -25.99 -17.67 6.80
N ASP A 93 -25.88 -18.38 5.69
CA ASP A 93 -24.62 -18.55 4.95
C ASP A 93 -24.16 -17.24 4.29
N TYR A 94 -25.11 -16.39 3.90
CA TYR A 94 -24.86 -15.02 3.43
C TYR A 94 -24.34 -14.11 4.56
N GLN A 95 -25.01 -14.12 5.73
CA GLN A 95 -24.56 -13.34 6.89
C GLN A 95 -23.16 -13.75 7.34
N HIS A 96 -22.86 -15.06 7.35
CA HIS A 96 -21.53 -15.56 7.70
C HIS A 96 -20.44 -15.08 6.72
N LYS A 97 -20.73 -15.11 5.41
CA LYS A 97 -19.83 -14.57 4.38
C LYS A 97 -19.63 -13.06 4.49
N MET A 98 -20.66 -12.31 4.86
CA MET A 98 -20.55 -10.87 5.11
C MET A 98 -19.67 -10.57 6.32
N ILE A 99 -19.92 -11.20 7.46
CA ILE A 99 -19.12 -11.01 8.68
C ILE A 99 -17.66 -11.37 8.42
N HIS A 100 -17.40 -12.47 7.72
CA HIS A 100 -16.04 -12.85 7.33
C HIS A 100 -15.37 -11.80 6.42
N ARG A 101 -16.10 -11.20 5.47
CA ARG A 101 -15.56 -10.12 4.62
C ARG A 101 -15.25 -8.86 5.42
N ILE A 102 -16.13 -8.48 6.35
CA ILE A 102 -15.91 -7.32 7.24
C ILE A 102 -14.67 -7.56 8.10
N SER A 103 -14.59 -8.70 8.78
CA SER A 103 -13.44 -9.07 9.63
C SER A 103 -12.13 -9.07 8.83
N LYS A 104 -12.15 -9.57 7.59
CA LYS A 104 -10.97 -9.58 6.72
C LYS A 104 -10.57 -8.16 6.30
N ASN A 105 -11.51 -7.25 6.08
CA ASN A 105 -11.20 -5.86 5.78
C ASN A 105 -10.56 -5.17 6.99
N ASP A 106 -11.05 -5.41 8.21
CA ASP A 106 -10.45 -4.85 9.43
C ASP A 106 -9.00 -5.31 9.64
N GLU A 107 -8.73 -6.60 9.40
CA GLU A 107 -7.36 -7.14 9.43
C GLU A 107 -6.45 -6.46 8.39
N VAL A 108 -6.95 -6.24 7.17
CA VAL A 108 -6.20 -5.56 6.10
C VAL A 108 -5.96 -4.09 6.46
N ILE A 109 -6.95 -3.39 7.01
CA ILE A 109 -6.82 -2.01 7.48
C ILE A 109 -5.75 -1.91 8.56
N ALA A 110 -5.79 -2.79 9.56
CA ALA A 110 -4.79 -2.82 10.63
C ALA A 110 -3.38 -3.08 10.08
N ALA A 111 -3.23 -4.02 9.14
CA ALA A 111 -1.96 -4.31 8.49
C ALA A 111 -1.43 -3.11 7.67
N LEU A 112 -2.30 -2.43 6.92
CA LEU A 112 -1.95 -1.21 6.18
C LEU A 112 -1.51 -0.08 7.10
N GLN A 113 -2.26 0.17 8.18
CA GLN A 113 -1.91 1.17 9.18
C GLN A 113 -0.56 0.86 9.84
N GLN A 114 -0.30 -0.41 10.19
CA GLN A 114 0.98 -0.82 10.74
C GLN A 114 2.13 -0.59 9.73
N ALA A 115 1.95 -0.99 8.48
CA ALA A 115 2.93 -0.75 7.43
C ALA A 115 3.22 0.74 7.27
N PHE A 116 2.19 1.57 7.12
CA PHE A 116 2.35 3.02 6.96
C PHE A 116 3.01 3.66 8.18
N ARG A 117 2.67 3.22 9.40
CA ARG A 117 3.35 3.67 10.63
C ARG A 117 4.85 3.42 10.59
N VAL A 118 5.29 2.28 10.06
CA VAL A 118 6.72 1.99 9.91
C VAL A 118 7.33 2.89 8.85
N ILE A 119 6.71 3.01 7.67
CA ILE A 119 7.21 3.85 6.56
C ILE A 119 7.37 5.30 7.01
N ASN A 120 6.38 5.84 7.73
CA ASN A 120 6.36 7.23 8.18
C ASN A 120 7.43 7.55 9.24
N LYS A 121 8.06 6.53 9.84
CA LYS A 121 9.17 6.68 10.79
C LYS A 121 10.55 6.49 10.15
N MET A 122 10.61 6.09 8.88
CA MET A 122 11.87 5.87 8.17
C MET A 122 12.56 7.21 7.87
N LEU A 123 13.85 7.15 7.55
CA LEU A 123 14.58 8.36 7.13
C LEU A 123 13.98 8.91 5.83
N PRO A 124 14.01 10.24 5.60
CA PRO A 124 13.32 10.85 4.46
C PRO A 124 13.66 10.24 3.10
N ASN A 125 14.92 9.90 2.85
CA ASN A 125 15.33 9.28 1.59
C ASN A 125 14.89 7.81 1.49
N GLU A 126 14.79 7.09 2.61
CA GLU A 126 14.28 5.72 2.65
C GLU A 126 12.78 5.69 2.37
N ALA A 127 12.00 6.53 3.06
CA ALA A 127 10.59 6.72 2.79
C ALA A 127 10.36 7.14 1.33
N ARG A 128 11.16 8.09 0.82
CA ARG A 128 11.08 8.53 -0.59
C ARG A 128 11.21 7.36 -1.57
N VAL A 129 12.22 6.51 -1.40
CA VAL A 129 12.45 5.41 -2.34
C VAL A 129 11.43 4.28 -2.16
N LEU A 130 11.03 3.98 -0.93
CA LEU A 130 10.05 2.93 -0.65
C LEU A 130 8.65 3.32 -1.17
N ILE A 131 8.22 4.57 -0.96
CA ILE A 131 6.95 5.08 -1.49
C ILE A 131 7.04 5.25 -3.02
N GLY A 132 8.06 5.94 -3.52
CA GLY A 132 8.16 6.28 -4.94
C GLY A 132 8.38 5.06 -5.85
N HIS A 133 9.35 4.20 -5.52
CA HIS A 133 9.61 3.00 -6.32
C HIS A 133 8.71 1.84 -5.88
N GLY A 134 8.66 1.54 -4.59
CA GLY A 134 7.91 0.39 -4.06
C GLY A 134 6.41 0.51 -4.30
N ILE A 135 5.79 1.61 -3.87
CA ILE A 135 4.32 1.75 -3.89
C ILE A 135 3.83 2.42 -5.18
N LEU A 136 4.40 3.56 -5.58
CA LEU A 136 3.96 4.30 -6.77
C LEU A 136 4.46 3.66 -8.08
N GLY A 137 5.53 2.89 -8.02
CA GLY A 137 6.07 2.18 -9.18
C GLY A 137 6.86 3.06 -10.14
N PHE A 138 7.43 4.18 -9.68
CA PHE A 138 8.35 4.97 -10.48
C PHE A 138 9.68 4.23 -10.70
N SER A 139 10.32 4.47 -11.85
CA SER A 139 11.64 3.92 -12.12
C SER A 139 12.72 4.74 -11.42
N TYR A 140 13.83 4.10 -11.04
CA TYR A 140 14.97 4.82 -10.45
C TYR A 140 15.43 5.99 -11.33
N LYS A 141 15.52 5.76 -12.65
CA LYS A 141 15.83 6.79 -13.64
C LYS A 141 14.94 8.02 -13.53
N SER A 142 13.64 7.83 -13.39
CA SER A 142 12.68 8.93 -13.29
C SER A 142 12.81 9.69 -11.96
N MET A 143 13.11 8.98 -10.87
CA MET A 143 13.27 9.57 -9.53
C MET A 143 14.58 10.36 -9.36
N THR A 144 15.53 10.18 -10.27
CA THR A 144 16.84 10.85 -10.28
C THR A 144 17.01 11.79 -11.48
N ALA A 145 15.92 12.16 -12.15
CA ALA A 145 15.97 13.00 -13.34
C ALA A 145 16.44 14.44 -13.05
N ASP A 146 16.35 14.87 -11.78
CA ASP A 146 16.87 16.16 -11.29
C ASP A 146 18.40 16.19 -11.11
N GLY A 147 19.08 15.04 -11.26
CA GLY A 147 20.54 14.92 -11.11
C GLY A 147 21.05 15.01 -9.66
N GLN A 148 20.19 15.13 -8.65
CA GLN A 148 20.64 15.25 -7.25
C GLN A 148 21.14 13.94 -6.66
N LEU A 149 20.62 12.82 -7.14
CA LEU A 149 20.99 11.47 -6.71
C LEU A 149 21.27 10.59 -7.93
N THR A 150 21.99 9.48 -7.73
CA THR A 150 22.24 8.52 -8.81
C THR A 150 21.29 7.34 -8.73
N GLU A 151 20.97 6.72 -9.87
CA GLU A 151 20.15 5.51 -9.93
C GLU A 151 20.73 4.39 -9.06
N ARG A 152 22.06 4.22 -9.10
CA ARG A 152 22.77 3.20 -8.31
C ARG A 152 22.64 3.45 -6.80
N TYR A 153 22.66 4.71 -6.38
CA TYR A 153 22.40 5.07 -4.98
C TYR A 153 20.98 4.71 -4.58
N MET A 154 19.97 5.06 -5.40
CA MET A 154 18.56 4.77 -5.11
C MET A 154 18.29 3.25 -5.07
N GLN A 155 18.91 2.46 -5.94
CA GLN A 155 18.81 0.99 -5.90
C GLN A 155 19.35 0.42 -4.58
N ARG A 156 20.54 0.86 -4.15
CA ARG A 156 21.13 0.41 -2.88
C ARG A 156 20.28 0.86 -1.69
N LEU A 157 19.79 2.11 -1.74
CA LEU A 157 18.94 2.65 -0.70
C LEU A 157 17.61 1.91 -0.60
N TYR A 158 17.01 1.52 -1.73
CA TYR A 158 15.79 0.70 -1.73
C TYR A 158 16.02 -0.64 -1.04
N VAL A 159 17.17 -1.27 -1.29
CA VAL A 159 17.54 -2.51 -0.61
C VAL A 159 17.66 -2.33 0.90
N GLN A 160 18.31 -1.25 1.33
CA GLN A 160 18.40 -0.94 2.76
C GLN A 160 17.04 -0.59 3.36
N SER A 161 16.22 0.16 2.64
CA SER A 161 14.89 0.59 3.08
C SER A 161 13.98 -0.62 3.30
N LEU A 162 14.02 -1.61 2.40
CA LEU A 162 13.26 -2.86 2.57
C LEU A 162 13.71 -3.64 3.82
N LYS A 163 15.01 -3.67 4.15
CA LYS A 163 15.50 -4.29 5.39
C LYS A 163 15.01 -3.54 6.62
N ASN A 164 15.14 -2.21 6.64
CA ASN A 164 14.72 -1.36 7.74
C ASN A 164 13.20 -1.44 7.95
N PHE A 165 12.44 -1.52 6.86
CA PHE A 165 11.01 -1.76 6.89
C PHE A 165 10.67 -3.12 7.53
N ALA A 166 11.37 -4.19 7.13
CA ALA A 166 11.18 -5.52 7.71
C ALA A 166 11.51 -5.58 9.21
N MET A 167 12.59 -4.91 9.64
CA MET A 167 12.91 -4.77 11.07
C MET A 167 11.84 -3.97 11.81
N GLY A 168 11.34 -2.88 11.23
CA GLY A 168 10.26 -2.08 11.80
C GLY A 168 8.93 -2.82 11.92
N LEU A 169 8.69 -3.83 11.07
CA LEU A 169 7.57 -4.77 11.19
C LEU A 169 7.83 -5.91 12.18
N GLY A 170 9.05 -6.05 12.73
CA GLY A 170 9.43 -7.15 13.62
C GLY A 170 9.68 -8.48 12.89
N LEU A 171 9.90 -8.46 11.58
CA LEU A 171 10.10 -9.65 10.73
C LEU A 171 11.57 -10.05 10.60
N LEU A 172 12.48 -9.16 11.01
CA LEU A 172 13.91 -9.39 11.11
C LEU A 172 14.39 -8.91 12.47
N VAL A 173 15.31 -9.65 13.08
CA VAL A 173 16.02 -9.26 14.32
C VAL A 173 17.41 -8.79 13.92
N GLU A 174 17.91 -7.73 14.57
CA GLU A 174 19.24 -7.14 14.34
C GLU A 174 20.39 -8.14 14.51
#